data_AF-A0A4Z1IJZ8-F1
#
_entry.id   AF-A0A4Z1IJZ8-F1
#
_cell.length_a   1.000
_cell.length_b   1.000
_cell.length_c   1.000
_cell.angle_alpha   90.00
_cell.angle_beta   90.00
_cell.angle_gamma   90.00
#
_symmetry.space_group_name_H-M   'P 1'
#
loop_
_entity.id
_entity.type
_entity.pdbx_description
1 polymer ?
#
loop_
_entity_poly.entity_id
_entity_poly.type
_entity_poly.pdbx_seq_one_letter_code
_entity_poly.pdbx_strand_id
1 'polypeptide(L)'
;MAPEQPNEGANDVDADGEDDDELPRTPGTITEEEREERRRIWWLCYTVDRHLALCYNRPLFLLDIECDGLLQPMDDEIWQAGEYYTGDSSIHITSPSGTHRIRRHGPNFECTGHSIFGYFLPLMTILGEIVDLYHAKNHPRFGISFRSAREWDDHANEIAKQLDAYGQNLRTFEAKQIPPLPDDPKDQNMEGNNSSSTPNKSLEHNDIGSPSVHSVHTVSSSHVSEANIQTRIVVAYGTHVMHVLHILLTGKWDPISLLDDNDLWISSQSFINATGHAVSAAEAINNILEYDPGLEFMPFFFGVYLLKGSFLLLLIADKLQVEASPSVVKACETIVRAHEACVATLNTEYQRNFRKVMRSALAQVRGRIPEDFKEQQLKRREVLSLYRWTGDGTGLAL
;
A
#
# COMPACT_ATOMS: atom_id res chain seq x y z
N MET A 1 33.74 64.18 37.02
CA MET A 1 33.95 62.89 36.33
C MET A 1 32.58 62.25 36.26
N ALA A 2 31.93 62.08 35.12
CA ALA A 2 32.33 62.09 33.73
C ALA A 2 31.16 62.63 32.86
N PRO A 3 31.41 63.03 31.61
CA PRO A 3 30.38 63.54 30.70
C PRO A 3 29.71 62.39 29.91
N GLU A 4 28.48 62.62 29.47
CA GLU A 4 27.77 61.82 28.49
C GLU A 4 27.64 62.60 27.16
N GLN A 5 27.76 61.82 26.08
CA GLN A 5 27.48 62.08 24.66
C GLN A 5 28.51 62.82 23.79
N PRO A 6 28.60 62.38 22.52
CA PRO A 6 27.90 63.10 21.47
C PRO A 6 27.02 62.25 20.52
N ASN A 7 25.98 62.93 20.01
CA ASN A 7 25.27 62.83 18.70
C ASN A 7 26.11 62.21 17.55
N GLU A 8 25.58 61.62 16.48
CA GLU A 8 24.41 61.99 15.66
C GLU A 8 24.24 60.92 14.56
N GLY A 9 23.03 60.72 14.02
CA GLY A 9 22.85 59.96 12.77
C GLY A 9 21.43 59.46 12.53
N ALA A 10 20.50 60.38 12.27
CA ALA A 10 19.17 60.05 11.77
C ALA A 10 19.23 59.54 10.32
N ASN A 11 18.42 58.52 10.02
CA ASN A 11 17.73 58.37 8.74
C ASN A 11 16.53 57.42 8.94
N ASP A 12 15.33 57.99 8.85
CA ASP A 12 14.08 57.28 8.64
C ASP A 12 14.14 56.54 7.29
N VAL A 13 13.76 55.27 7.28
CA VAL A 13 13.21 54.61 6.09
C VAL A 13 12.09 53.70 6.55
N ASP A 14 10.93 53.93 5.95
CA ASP A 14 9.65 53.28 6.22
C ASP A 14 9.68 51.75 6.09
N ALA A 15 8.96 51.12 7.01
CA ALA A 15 7.92 50.11 6.84
C ALA A 15 8.15 48.88 5.92
N ASP A 16 7.74 47.75 6.51
CA ASP A 16 7.31 46.48 5.89
C ASP A 16 8.42 45.43 5.69
N GLY A 17 8.64 44.65 6.76
CA GLY A 17 9.40 43.40 6.73
C GLY A 17 9.11 42.59 7.98
N GLU A 18 8.35 41.51 7.79
CA GLU A 18 8.01 40.44 8.72
C GLU A 18 9.15 40.07 9.69
N ASP A 19 9.03 40.49 10.96
CA ASP A 19 9.84 39.98 12.08
C ASP A 19 8.91 39.24 13.05
N ASP A 20 8.69 37.95 12.78
CA ASP A 20 8.04 37.01 13.70
C ASP A 20 8.97 35.83 14.05
N ASP A 21 10.29 36.02 13.96
CA ASP A 21 11.28 34.93 14.09
C ASP A 21 12.46 35.24 15.04
N GLU A 22 12.22 36.02 16.10
CA GLU A 22 13.19 36.19 17.20
C GLU A 22 12.57 35.96 18.59
N LEU A 23 12.06 34.74 18.83
CA LEU A 23 12.13 34.18 20.18
C LEU A 23 13.49 33.49 20.34
N PRO A 24 14.25 33.79 21.42
CA PRO A 24 15.57 33.19 21.61
C PRO A 24 15.41 31.68 21.76
N ARG A 25 15.84 30.93 20.74
CA ARG A 25 15.91 29.46 20.78
C ARG A 25 16.81 29.05 21.94
N THR A 26 16.20 28.73 23.08
CA THR A 26 16.92 28.19 24.24
C THR A 26 17.63 26.91 23.78
N PRO A 27 18.96 26.80 23.89
CA PRO A 27 19.66 25.58 23.50
C PRO A 27 19.14 24.39 24.34
N GLY A 28 18.36 23.50 23.73
CA GLY A 28 17.87 22.26 24.36
C GLY A 28 16.36 22.03 24.38
N THR A 29 15.51 22.98 23.97
CA THR A 29 14.06 22.74 23.84
C THR A 29 13.73 22.18 22.46
N ILE A 30 13.48 20.87 22.36
CA ILE A 30 13.01 20.22 21.13
C ILE A 30 11.61 20.75 20.81
N THR A 31 11.35 21.17 19.56
CA THR A 31 10.04 21.67 19.12
C THR A 31 9.05 20.51 18.88
N GLU A 32 7.74 20.76 18.84
CA GLU A 32 6.77 19.70 18.47
C GLU A 32 6.97 19.23 17.02
N GLU A 33 7.40 20.13 16.13
CA GLU A 33 7.78 19.81 14.76
C GLU A 33 8.94 18.80 14.73
N GLU A 34 10.04 19.09 15.44
CA GLU A 34 11.19 18.17 15.54
C GLU A 34 10.80 16.82 16.19
N ARG A 35 9.86 16.82 17.15
CA ARG A 35 9.35 15.58 17.75
C ARG A 35 8.58 14.74 16.72
N GLU A 36 7.75 15.38 15.90
CA GLU A 36 6.97 14.71 14.85
C GLU A 36 7.87 14.17 13.73
N GLU A 37 8.87 14.95 13.30
CA GLU A 37 9.85 14.49 12.31
C GLU A 37 10.59 13.24 12.78
N ARG A 38 11.10 13.23 14.02
CA ARG A 38 11.76 12.05 14.60
C ARG A 38 10.85 10.84 14.65
N ARG A 39 9.57 11.05 14.97
CA ARG A 39 8.57 9.97 15.01
C ARG A 39 8.30 9.41 13.62
N ARG A 40 8.09 10.27 12.62
CA ARG A 40 7.92 9.86 11.21
C ARG A 40 9.12 9.07 10.72
N ILE A 41 10.34 9.53 11.03
CA ILE A 41 11.58 8.80 10.70
C ILE A 41 11.61 7.44 11.37
N TRP A 42 11.28 7.34 12.67
CA TRP A 42 11.27 6.07 13.39
C TRP A 42 10.31 5.04 12.76
N TRP A 43 9.08 5.45 12.48
CA TRP A 43 8.08 4.57 11.86
C TRP A 43 8.39 4.22 10.40
N LEU A 44 9.11 5.10 9.70
CA LEU A 44 9.66 4.77 8.39
C LEU A 44 10.78 3.73 8.52
N CYS A 45 11.69 3.87 9.48
CA CYS A 45 12.71 2.85 9.77
C CYS A 45 12.08 1.51 10.16
N TYR A 46 11.02 1.50 10.96
CA TYR A 46 10.23 0.31 11.29
C TYR A 46 9.69 -0.36 10.02
N THR A 47 9.10 0.40 9.12
CA THR A 47 8.59 -0.07 7.82
C THR A 47 9.72 -0.64 6.94
N VAL A 48 10.84 0.08 6.85
CA VAL A 48 12.01 -0.34 6.07
C VAL A 48 12.61 -1.63 6.64
N ASP A 49 12.71 -1.79 7.96
CA ASP A 49 13.21 -3.00 8.60
C ASP A 49 12.43 -4.25 8.15
N ARG A 50 11.10 -4.21 8.23
CA ARG A 50 10.21 -5.31 7.77
C ARG A 50 10.33 -5.56 6.27
N HIS A 51 10.40 -4.49 5.48
CA HIS A 51 10.61 -4.58 4.04
C HIS A 51 11.95 -5.25 3.70
N LEU A 52 13.04 -4.84 4.34
CA LEU A 52 14.38 -5.38 4.10
C LEU A 52 14.54 -6.81 4.63
N ALA A 53 13.90 -7.14 5.74
CA ALA A 53 13.82 -8.50 6.26
C ALA A 53 13.20 -9.44 5.21
N LEU A 54 12.10 -9.01 4.56
CA LEU A 54 11.54 -9.72 3.42
C LEU A 54 12.49 -9.70 2.21
N CYS A 55 13.14 -8.59 1.88
CA CYS A 55 14.03 -8.52 0.72
C CYS A 55 15.21 -9.47 0.81
N TYR A 56 15.85 -9.54 1.98
CA TYR A 56 17.12 -10.24 2.16
C TYR A 56 17.02 -11.51 3.01
N ASN A 57 15.79 -11.96 3.29
CA ASN A 57 15.53 -13.12 4.14
C ASN A 57 16.27 -13.03 5.49
N ARG A 58 16.19 -11.87 6.13
CA ARG A 58 16.84 -11.59 7.43
C ARG A 58 15.81 -11.58 8.55
N PRO A 59 16.21 -11.88 9.80
CA PRO A 59 15.38 -11.59 10.97
C PRO A 59 15.11 -10.08 11.09
N LEU A 60 14.02 -9.73 11.76
CA LEU A 60 13.69 -8.33 12.10
C LEU A 60 14.71 -7.77 13.09
N PHE A 61 15.01 -6.48 12.95
CA PHE A 61 15.86 -5.77 13.91
C PHE A 61 15.04 -4.98 14.93
N LEU A 62 13.98 -4.29 14.50
CA LEU A 62 13.14 -3.46 15.36
C LEU A 62 11.96 -4.27 15.86
N LEU A 63 11.84 -4.46 17.18
CA LEU A 63 10.81 -5.30 17.77
C LEU A 63 9.54 -4.50 18.08
N ASP A 64 8.38 -5.13 17.93
CA ASP A 64 7.08 -4.51 18.23
C ASP A 64 6.99 -4.06 19.70
N ILE A 65 7.56 -4.85 20.62
CA ILE A 65 7.58 -4.53 22.06
C ILE A 65 8.38 -3.26 22.37
N GLU A 66 9.38 -2.92 21.57
CA GLU A 66 10.15 -1.68 21.71
C GLU A 66 9.36 -0.46 21.18
N CYS A 67 8.36 -0.72 20.34
CA CYS A 67 7.52 0.29 19.71
C CYS A 67 6.18 0.50 20.41
N ASP A 68 5.75 -0.40 21.30
CA ASP A 68 4.42 -0.42 21.93
C ASP A 68 4.04 0.91 22.62
N GLY A 69 5.00 1.55 23.30
CA GLY A 69 4.80 2.84 23.95
C GLY A 69 4.89 4.06 23.03
N LEU A 70 5.36 3.90 21.80
CA LEU A 70 5.62 5.01 20.88
C LEU A 70 4.33 5.51 20.25
N LEU A 71 4.17 6.84 20.21
CA LEU A 71 3.09 7.48 19.49
C LEU A 71 3.22 7.21 17.98
N GLN A 72 2.09 7.04 17.29
CA GLN A 72 2.05 6.94 15.84
C GLN A 72 2.22 8.30 15.15
N PRO A 73 2.72 8.34 13.90
CA PRO A 73 2.81 9.58 13.13
C PRO A 73 1.42 10.21 12.97
N MET A 74 1.38 11.54 12.93
CA MET A 74 0.15 12.23 12.66
C MET A 74 -0.23 12.11 11.17
N ASP A 75 -1.51 12.34 10.89
CA ASP A 75 -2.03 12.40 9.53
C ASP A 75 -1.29 13.47 8.69
N ASP A 76 -1.03 13.16 7.42
CA ASP A 76 -0.24 14.02 6.54
C ASP A 76 -0.94 15.33 6.21
N GLU A 77 -2.28 15.36 6.09
CA GLU A 77 -3.01 16.60 5.81
C GLU A 77 -2.84 17.59 6.97
N ILE A 78 -2.93 17.08 8.21
CA ILE A 78 -2.74 17.89 9.41
C ILE A 78 -1.30 18.38 9.50
N TRP A 79 -0.33 17.52 9.17
CA TRP A 79 1.08 17.88 9.22
C TRP A 79 1.43 18.97 8.20
N GLN A 80 0.96 18.80 6.96
CA GLN A 80 1.21 19.75 5.87
C GLN A 80 0.45 21.06 6.04
N ALA A 81 -0.68 21.06 6.76
CA ALA A 81 -1.43 22.28 7.07
C ALA A 81 -0.64 23.25 7.96
N GLY A 82 0.45 22.81 8.60
CA GLY A 82 1.26 23.66 9.48
C GLY A 82 0.46 24.18 10.68
N GLU A 83 -0.62 23.49 11.08
CA GLU A 83 -1.39 23.82 12.26
C GLU A 83 -0.56 23.45 13.50
N TYR A 84 0.33 24.36 13.91
CA TYR A 84 1.22 24.14 15.05
C TYR A 84 0.43 24.01 16.34
N TYR A 85 0.66 22.92 17.06
CA TYR A 85 0.02 22.66 18.35
C TYR A 85 0.44 23.69 19.39
N THR A 86 -0.52 24.50 19.88
CA THR A 86 -0.29 25.45 20.99
C THR A 86 -0.39 24.78 22.38
N GLY A 87 -0.44 23.45 22.44
CA GLY A 87 -0.67 22.68 23.65
C GLY A 87 0.59 22.06 24.22
N ASP A 88 0.79 22.19 25.53
CA ASP A 88 1.90 21.65 26.33
C ASP A 88 1.88 20.10 26.47
N SER A 89 1.18 19.38 25.58
CA SER A 89 1.00 17.94 25.67
C SER A 89 0.80 17.28 24.30
N SER A 90 1.79 16.48 23.90
CA SER A 90 1.88 15.67 22.67
C SER A 90 0.73 14.66 22.45
N ILE A 91 -0.17 14.52 23.42
CA ILE A 91 -1.31 13.57 23.42
C ILE A 91 -2.62 14.27 23.02
N HIS A 92 -2.77 15.57 23.30
CA HIS A 92 -3.99 16.31 23.02
C HIS A 92 -3.83 17.14 21.74
N ILE A 93 -4.12 16.52 20.61
CA ILE A 93 -4.34 17.24 19.35
C ILE A 93 -5.70 17.93 19.46
N THR A 94 -5.72 19.19 19.88
CA THR A 94 -6.87 20.07 19.63
C THR A 94 -6.75 20.58 18.20
N SER A 95 -7.56 20.03 17.28
CA SER A 95 -7.82 20.68 15.99
C SER A 95 -8.35 22.10 16.23
N PRO A 96 -8.19 23.05 15.29
CA PRO A 96 -8.84 24.37 15.35
C PRO A 96 -10.36 24.29 15.54
N SER A 97 -10.96 23.16 15.17
CA SER A 97 -12.38 22.81 15.38
C SER A 97 -12.73 22.34 16.81
N GLY A 98 -11.76 22.26 17.73
CA GLY A 98 -11.96 21.84 19.12
C GLY A 98 -12.17 20.32 19.33
N THR A 99 -12.02 19.51 18.28
CA THR A 99 -12.13 18.05 18.40
C THR A 99 -10.82 17.45 18.93
N HIS A 100 -10.89 16.79 20.10
CA HIS A 100 -9.77 16.02 20.64
C HIS A 100 -9.52 14.79 19.75
N ARG A 101 -8.36 14.73 19.09
CA ARG A 101 -7.89 13.51 18.46
C ARG A 101 -6.86 12.84 19.37
N ILE A 102 -7.21 11.67 19.92
CA ILE A 102 -6.28 10.85 20.71
C ILE A 102 -5.35 10.15 19.72
N ARG A 103 -4.05 10.44 19.81
CA ARG A 103 -3.03 9.79 18.99
C ARG A 103 -2.83 8.35 19.46
N ARG A 104 -2.79 7.41 18.51
CA ARG A 104 -2.60 5.98 18.80
C ARG A 104 -1.15 5.71 19.23
N HIS A 105 -0.95 4.63 19.97
CA HIS A 105 0.36 4.12 20.35
C HIS A 105 0.61 2.75 19.71
N GLY A 106 1.88 2.40 19.55
CA GLY A 106 2.31 1.08 19.13
C GLY A 106 2.00 0.77 17.67
N PRO A 107 2.39 -0.43 17.20
CA PRO A 107 2.02 -0.90 15.87
C PRO A 107 0.49 -1.05 15.74
N ASN A 108 -0.06 -0.72 14.57
CA ASN A 108 -1.48 -0.95 14.29
C ASN A 108 -1.66 -1.98 13.16
N PHE A 109 -2.91 -2.41 12.98
CA PHE A 109 -3.34 -3.38 11.96
C PHE A 109 -4.47 -2.83 11.07
N GLU A 110 -4.78 -1.53 11.17
CA GLU A 110 -5.91 -0.88 10.52
C GLU A 110 -5.45 0.21 9.57
N CYS A 111 -6.07 0.30 8.38
CA CYS A 111 -5.95 1.47 7.54
C CYS A 111 -6.60 2.68 8.23
N THR A 112 -5.82 3.76 8.38
CA THR A 112 -6.23 4.97 9.10
C THR A 112 -6.19 6.24 8.26
N GLY A 113 -5.59 6.20 7.07
CA GLY A 113 -5.43 7.37 6.21
C GLY A 113 -4.70 7.05 4.92
N HIS A 114 -4.52 8.08 4.08
CA HIS A 114 -3.90 7.95 2.75
C HIS A 114 -2.38 7.90 2.76
N SER A 115 -1.75 8.35 3.84
CA SER A 115 -0.28 8.37 3.96
C SER A 115 0.31 6.96 4.04
N ILE A 116 1.62 6.85 3.79
CA ILE A 116 2.36 5.59 3.99
C ILE A 116 2.21 5.05 5.43
N PHE A 117 2.03 5.93 6.42
CA PHE A 117 1.76 5.53 7.80
C PHE A 117 0.30 5.09 8.01
N GLY A 118 -0.62 5.61 7.20
CA GLY A 118 -2.04 5.34 7.29
C GLY A 118 -2.44 3.97 6.75
N TYR A 119 -1.98 3.62 5.54
CA TYR A 119 -2.39 2.37 4.88
C TYR A 119 -1.30 1.30 4.84
N PHE A 120 -0.02 1.68 4.71
CA PHE A 120 1.07 0.74 4.45
C PHE A 120 1.77 0.25 5.73
N LEU A 121 1.98 1.12 6.71
CA LEU A 121 2.52 0.73 8.03
C LEU A 121 1.75 -0.46 8.67
N PRO A 122 0.40 -0.51 8.68
CA PRO A 122 -0.32 -1.67 9.22
C PRO A 122 0.03 -2.99 8.51
N LEU A 123 0.20 -2.95 7.18
CA LEU A 123 0.65 -4.10 6.40
C LEU A 123 2.08 -4.50 6.75
N MET A 124 2.95 -3.54 7.09
CA MET A 124 4.31 -3.83 7.53
C MET A 124 4.34 -4.47 8.90
N THR A 125 3.47 -4.06 9.82
CA THR A 125 3.28 -4.76 11.10
C THR A 125 2.93 -6.23 10.86
N ILE A 126 1.94 -6.51 10.00
CA ILE A 126 1.55 -7.89 9.66
C ILE A 126 2.69 -8.65 8.96
N LEU A 127 3.45 -7.98 8.08
CA LEU A 127 4.63 -8.56 7.46
C LEU A 127 5.68 -8.98 8.51
N GLY A 128 5.83 -8.22 9.60
CA GLY A 128 6.70 -8.57 10.72
C GLY A 128 6.33 -9.93 11.33
N GLU A 129 5.07 -10.13 11.66
CA GLU A 129 4.54 -11.41 12.18
C GLU A 129 4.79 -12.57 11.19
N ILE A 130 4.60 -12.31 9.89
CA ILE A 130 4.86 -13.29 8.83
C ILE A 130 6.35 -13.67 8.78
N VAL A 131 7.25 -12.69 8.88
CA VAL A 131 8.70 -12.89 8.89
C VAL A 131 9.13 -13.70 10.12
N ASP A 132 8.63 -13.35 11.30
CA ASP A 132 8.96 -14.05 12.55
C ASP A 132 8.47 -15.49 12.53
N LEU A 133 7.23 -15.74 12.08
CA LEU A 133 6.71 -17.09 11.89
C LEU A 133 7.55 -17.89 10.89
N TYR A 134 7.93 -17.28 9.77
CA TYR A 134 8.76 -17.92 8.75
C TYR A 134 10.12 -18.35 9.32
N HIS A 135 10.83 -17.47 10.02
CA HIS A 135 12.13 -17.79 10.61
C HIS A 135 12.01 -18.80 11.75
N ALA A 136 10.96 -18.72 12.56
CA ALA A 136 10.71 -19.67 13.64
C ALA A 136 10.46 -21.08 13.09
N LYS A 137 9.66 -21.23 12.03
CA LYS A 137 9.41 -22.50 11.33
C LYS A 137 10.69 -23.09 10.71
N ASN A 138 11.52 -22.24 10.13
CA ASN A 138 12.74 -22.64 9.43
C ASN A 138 13.98 -22.72 10.35
N HIS A 139 13.83 -22.51 11.66
CA HIS A 139 14.95 -22.53 12.59
C HIS A 139 15.62 -23.92 12.62
N PRO A 140 16.95 -24.04 12.36
CA PRO A 140 17.61 -25.34 12.15
C PRO A 140 17.49 -26.35 13.29
N ARG A 141 17.32 -25.86 14.53
CA ARG A 141 17.21 -26.71 15.73
C ARG A 141 15.82 -26.75 16.36
N PHE A 142 15.00 -25.74 16.10
CA PHE A 142 13.76 -25.48 16.88
C PHE A 142 12.52 -25.25 16.01
N GLY A 143 12.65 -25.40 14.69
CA GLY A 143 11.52 -25.31 13.78
C GLY A 143 10.65 -26.58 13.83
N ILE A 144 10.66 -27.32 12.72
CA ILE A 144 9.77 -28.48 12.49
C ILE A 144 9.88 -29.57 13.57
N SER A 145 11.04 -29.74 14.20
CA SER A 145 11.24 -30.82 15.19
C SER A 145 10.84 -30.48 16.63
N PHE A 146 10.58 -29.20 16.95
CA PHE A 146 10.44 -28.77 18.35
C PHE A 146 9.02 -28.32 18.73
N ARG A 147 8.26 -27.75 17.79
CA ARG A 147 6.85 -27.38 18.01
C ARG A 147 5.91 -28.28 17.22
N SER A 148 4.69 -28.48 17.72
CA SER A 148 3.68 -29.25 17.00
C SER A 148 3.24 -28.51 15.74
N ALA A 149 2.93 -29.25 14.66
CA ALA A 149 2.38 -28.67 13.43
C ALA A 149 1.12 -27.82 13.70
N ARG A 150 0.32 -28.23 14.70
CA ARG A 150 -0.88 -27.51 15.13
C ARG A 150 -0.58 -26.10 15.66
N GLU A 151 0.43 -25.92 16.50
CA GLU A 151 0.79 -24.59 17.03
C GLU A 151 1.20 -23.63 15.90
N TRP A 152 1.90 -24.14 14.90
CA TRP A 152 2.28 -23.37 13.73
C TRP A 152 1.08 -22.96 12.87
N ASP A 153 0.12 -23.86 12.71
CA ASP A 153 -1.11 -23.59 11.98
C ASP A 153 -2.00 -22.60 12.74
N ASP A 154 -2.11 -22.73 14.06
CA ASP A 154 -2.86 -21.80 14.92
C ASP A 154 -2.29 -20.37 14.81
N HIS A 155 -0.95 -20.22 14.83
CA HIS A 155 -0.30 -18.92 14.64
C HIS A 155 -0.56 -18.38 13.21
N ALA A 156 -0.38 -19.20 12.18
CA ALA A 156 -0.66 -18.77 10.81
C ALA A 156 -2.12 -18.33 10.62
N ASN A 157 -3.07 -19.03 11.23
CA ASN A 157 -4.49 -18.69 11.17
C ASN A 157 -4.78 -17.34 11.85
N GLU A 158 -4.05 -16.98 12.91
CA GLU A 158 -4.24 -15.67 13.55
C GLU A 158 -3.75 -14.53 12.66
N ILE A 159 -2.58 -14.68 12.04
CA ILE A 159 -2.07 -13.71 11.05
C ILE A 159 -3.04 -13.60 9.87
N ALA A 160 -3.60 -14.72 9.40
CA ALA A 160 -4.61 -14.69 8.32
C ALA A 160 -5.86 -13.89 8.71
N LYS A 161 -6.35 -14.02 9.95
CA LYS A 161 -7.47 -13.20 10.43
C LYS A 161 -7.11 -11.72 10.51
N GLN A 162 -5.87 -11.38 10.87
CA GLN A 162 -5.42 -9.98 10.87
C GLN A 162 -5.42 -9.39 9.45
N LEU A 163 -4.99 -10.16 8.45
CA LEU A 163 -5.07 -9.74 7.04
C LEU A 163 -6.52 -9.57 6.58
N ASP A 164 -7.41 -10.49 6.92
CA ASP A 164 -8.83 -10.39 6.60
C ASP A 164 -9.47 -9.15 7.26
N ALA A 165 -9.11 -8.89 8.52
CA ALA A 165 -9.56 -7.71 9.26
C ALA A 165 -9.04 -6.41 8.62
N TYR A 166 -7.78 -6.36 8.20
CA TYR A 166 -7.22 -5.23 7.45
C TYR A 166 -8.00 -5.02 6.14
N GLY A 167 -8.27 -6.09 5.37
CA GLY A 167 -9.04 -6.00 4.13
C GLY A 167 -10.46 -5.46 4.33
N GLN A 168 -11.14 -5.87 5.40
CA GLN A 168 -12.46 -5.34 5.76
C GLN A 168 -12.39 -3.87 6.19
N ASN A 169 -11.37 -3.52 6.98
CA ASN A 169 -11.13 -2.15 7.40
C ASN A 169 -10.82 -1.24 6.20
N LEU A 170 -10.04 -1.69 5.22
CA LEU A 170 -9.72 -0.95 4.00
C LEU A 170 -10.97 -0.67 3.13
N ARG A 171 -11.88 -1.64 3.01
CA ARG A 171 -13.18 -1.43 2.33
C ARG A 171 -14.06 -0.43 3.08
N THR A 172 -14.05 -0.50 4.41
CA THR A 172 -14.78 0.45 5.26
C THR A 172 -14.21 1.86 5.13
N PHE A 173 -12.89 1.98 5.05
CA PHE A 173 -12.20 3.23 4.78
C PHE A 173 -12.63 3.80 3.43
N GLU A 174 -12.60 3.00 2.35
CA GLU A 174 -13.05 3.42 1.02
C GLU A 174 -14.50 3.94 1.02
N ALA A 175 -15.43 3.19 1.62
CA ALA A 175 -16.85 3.56 1.66
C ALA A 175 -17.12 4.84 2.45
N LYS A 176 -16.27 5.16 3.45
CA LYS A 176 -16.35 6.42 4.22
C LYS A 176 -15.84 7.61 3.42
N GLN A 177 -14.74 7.42 2.67
CA GLN A 177 -14.11 8.47 1.89
C GLN A 177 -14.84 8.75 0.58
N ILE A 178 -15.49 7.74 0.00
CA ILE A 178 -16.28 7.85 -1.23
C ILE A 178 -17.72 7.39 -0.94
N PRO A 179 -18.56 8.23 -0.29
CA PRO A 179 -19.96 7.91 -0.11
C PRO A 179 -20.65 7.72 -1.47
N PRO A 180 -21.59 6.77 -1.60
CA PRO A 180 -22.43 6.66 -2.79
C PRO A 180 -23.12 8.01 -3.05
N LEU A 181 -23.13 8.46 -4.30
CA LEU A 181 -23.99 9.57 -4.70
C LEU A 181 -25.44 9.19 -4.34
N PRO A 182 -26.24 10.08 -3.73
CA PRO A 182 -27.65 9.80 -3.55
C PRO A 182 -28.27 9.57 -4.93
N ASP A 183 -28.74 8.34 -5.16
CA ASP A 183 -29.28 7.92 -6.45
C ASP A 183 -30.36 8.89 -6.93
N ASP A 184 -30.18 9.35 -8.17
CA ASP A 184 -31.24 9.90 -9.01
C ASP A 184 -32.30 8.79 -9.18
N PRO A 185 -33.58 8.99 -8.79
CA PRO A 185 -34.54 7.90 -8.70
C PRO A 185 -34.90 7.41 -10.11
N LYS A 186 -34.21 6.36 -10.58
CA LYS A 186 -34.56 5.67 -11.82
C LYS A 186 -35.36 4.40 -11.53
N ASP A 187 -36.62 4.49 -11.93
CA ASP A 187 -37.43 3.44 -12.54
C ASP A 187 -37.56 2.10 -11.80
N GLN A 188 -38.42 2.10 -10.79
CA GLN A 188 -39.22 0.91 -10.46
C GLN A 188 -40.48 0.91 -11.32
N ASN A 189 -40.45 0.20 -12.46
CA ASN A 189 -41.63 -0.48 -13.00
C ASN A 189 -41.41 -1.97 -12.70
N MET A 190 -42.36 -2.74 -12.17
CA MET A 190 -43.72 -2.92 -12.66
C MET A 190 -44.49 -3.78 -11.64
N GLU A 191 -45.72 -3.39 -11.26
CA GLU A 191 -46.90 -4.29 -11.17
C GLU A 191 -48.15 -3.53 -10.65
N GLY A 192 -49.25 -3.60 -11.40
CA GLY A 192 -50.58 -3.79 -10.80
C GLY A 192 -51.57 -2.61 -10.67
N ASN A 193 -52.16 -2.19 -11.81
CA ASN A 193 -53.62 -2.09 -12.02
C ASN A 193 -54.49 -0.96 -11.36
N ASN A 194 -55.21 -0.24 -12.25
CA ASN A 194 -56.51 0.49 -12.12
C ASN A 194 -56.66 1.59 -11.03
N SER A 195 -57.05 2.84 -11.31
CA SER A 195 -58.30 3.29 -11.94
C SER A 195 -58.34 4.84 -12.09
N SER A 196 -59.07 5.32 -13.11
CA SER A 196 -59.89 6.57 -13.18
C SER A 196 -59.29 8.00 -13.16
N SER A 197 -59.59 8.69 -14.27
CA SER A 197 -60.16 10.06 -14.43
C SER A 197 -59.30 11.34 -14.47
N THR A 198 -59.00 11.79 -15.71
CA THR A 198 -59.31 13.10 -16.37
C THR A 198 -58.76 14.46 -15.82
N PRO A 199 -58.76 15.59 -16.60
CA PRO A 199 -57.53 16.15 -17.22
C PRO A 199 -57.34 17.69 -17.01
N ASN A 200 -56.39 18.30 -17.76
CA ASN A 200 -56.11 19.74 -18.04
C ASN A 200 -54.95 20.35 -17.22
N LYS A 201 -54.11 21.29 -17.72
CA LYS A 201 -54.03 22.07 -18.96
C LYS A 201 -52.62 22.69 -19.06
N SER A 202 -52.20 22.90 -20.31
CA SER A 202 -51.18 23.81 -20.87
C SER A 202 -50.79 25.08 -20.07
N LEU A 203 -49.53 25.53 -20.18
CA LEU A 203 -49.13 26.76 -20.90
C LEU A 203 -47.62 27.07 -20.77
N GLU A 204 -47.06 27.53 -21.88
CA GLU A 204 -45.67 27.97 -22.12
C GLU A 204 -45.37 29.33 -21.45
N HIS A 205 -44.11 29.56 -21.04
CA HIS A 205 -43.51 30.89 -21.12
C HIS A 205 -41.98 30.80 -21.26
N ASN A 206 -41.49 31.28 -22.40
CA ASN A 206 -40.10 31.67 -22.62
C ASN A 206 -39.91 33.06 -22.02
N ASP A 207 -38.81 33.29 -21.29
CA ASP A 207 -38.28 34.64 -21.14
C ASP A 207 -36.75 34.66 -21.10
N ILE A 208 -36.21 35.72 -21.71
CA ILE A 208 -34.84 35.94 -22.16
C ILE A 208 -34.08 36.79 -21.14
N GLY A 209 -32.85 36.38 -20.83
CA GLY A 209 -31.72 37.30 -20.56
C GLY A 209 -31.32 37.54 -19.10
N SER A 210 -30.16 37.02 -18.70
CA SER A 210 -29.02 37.80 -18.14
C SER A 210 -27.81 36.88 -17.87
N PRO A 211 -26.55 37.36 -18.03
CA PRO A 211 -25.35 36.54 -17.97
C PRO A 211 -24.72 36.45 -16.57
N SER A 212 -23.98 35.36 -16.33
CA SER A 212 -22.85 35.23 -15.40
C SER A 212 -23.10 35.33 -13.88
N VAL A 213 -22.96 34.20 -13.16
CA VAL A 213 -22.27 34.11 -11.84
C VAL A 213 -21.56 32.76 -11.67
N HIS A 214 -20.25 32.76 -11.89
CA HIS A 214 -19.16 32.13 -11.13
C HIS A 214 -19.15 30.63 -10.75
N SER A 215 -18.23 29.95 -11.44
CA SER A 215 -17.37 28.78 -11.14
C SER A 215 -16.96 28.46 -9.68
N VAL A 216 -17.88 28.37 -8.73
CA VAL A 216 -17.56 27.82 -7.39
C VAL A 216 -17.72 26.29 -7.37
N HIS A 217 -18.64 25.74 -8.15
CA HIS A 217 -18.87 24.29 -8.24
C HIS A 217 -17.72 23.51 -8.88
N THR A 218 -16.97 24.12 -9.81
CA THR A 218 -15.90 23.42 -10.54
C THR A 218 -14.71 23.09 -9.64
N VAL A 219 -14.28 24.01 -8.76
CA VAL A 219 -13.13 23.81 -7.86
C VAL A 219 -13.43 22.78 -6.76
N SER A 220 -14.62 22.85 -6.16
CA SER A 220 -15.03 21.84 -5.17
C SER A 220 -15.20 20.46 -5.80
N SER A 221 -15.73 20.39 -7.03
CA SER A 221 -15.86 19.12 -7.75
C SER A 221 -14.52 18.50 -8.16
N SER A 222 -13.52 19.32 -8.53
CA SER A 222 -12.19 18.82 -8.87
C SER A 222 -11.45 18.30 -7.65
N HIS A 223 -11.55 18.99 -6.50
CA HIS A 223 -10.91 18.57 -5.25
C HIS A 223 -11.52 17.26 -4.70
N VAL A 224 -12.85 17.10 -4.85
CA VAL A 224 -13.54 15.84 -4.53
C VAL A 224 -13.12 14.72 -5.48
N SER A 225 -12.93 15.01 -6.77
CA SER A 225 -12.41 14.03 -7.74
C SER A 225 -10.98 13.58 -7.41
N GLU A 226 -10.11 14.49 -6.99
CA GLU A 226 -8.73 14.18 -6.64
C GLU A 226 -8.62 13.33 -5.37
N ALA A 227 -9.34 13.72 -4.30
CA ALA A 227 -9.41 12.93 -3.05
C ALA A 227 -9.99 11.52 -3.29
N ASN A 228 -10.98 11.40 -4.18
CA ASN A 228 -11.52 10.11 -4.58
C ASN A 228 -10.47 9.26 -5.31
N ILE A 229 -9.70 9.84 -6.24
CA ILE A 229 -8.63 9.14 -6.95
C ILE A 229 -7.55 8.68 -5.97
N GLN A 230 -7.10 9.54 -5.05
CA GLN A 230 -6.12 9.16 -4.02
C GLN A 230 -6.62 8.00 -3.16
N THR A 231 -7.90 8.04 -2.76
CA THR A 231 -8.52 6.93 -2.03
C THR A 231 -8.47 5.63 -2.83
N ARG A 232 -8.83 5.66 -4.12
CA ARG A 232 -8.80 4.48 -4.99
C ARG A 232 -7.38 3.93 -5.16
N ILE A 233 -6.38 4.80 -5.29
CA ILE A 233 -4.96 4.41 -5.34
C ILE A 233 -4.58 3.67 -4.06
N VAL A 234 -4.80 4.28 -2.89
CA VAL A 234 -4.47 3.70 -1.58
C VAL A 234 -5.14 2.35 -1.38
N VAL A 235 -6.44 2.24 -1.71
CA VAL A 235 -7.19 0.99 -1.61
C VAL A 235 -6.63 -0.08 -2.55
N ALA A 236 -6.30 0.28 -3.80
CA ALA A 236 -5.75 -0.67 -4.75
C ALA A 236 -4.36 -1.19 -4.34
N TYR A 237 -3.47 -0.30 -3.89
CA TYR A 237 -2.15 -0.66 -3.36
C TYR A 237 -2.25 -1.50 -2.09
N GLY A 238 -3.07 -1.08 -1.11
CA GLY A 238 -3.28 -1.82 0.13
C GLY A 238 -3.87 -3.21 -0.12
N THR A 239 -4.83 -3.32 -1.05
CA THR A 239 -5.43 -4.60 -1.44
C THR A 239 -4.41 -5.53 -2.09
N HIS A 240 -3.58 -5.01 -3.00
CA HIS A 240 -2.53 -5.80 -3.63
C HIS A 240 -1.56 -6.37 -2.58
N VAL A 241 -1.00 -5.50 -1.73
CA VAL A 241 0.00 -5.92 -0.73
C VAL A 241 -0.62 -6.91 0.26
N MET A 242 -1.84 -6.69 0.75
CA MET A 242 -2.55 -7.64 1.61
C MET A 242 -2.64 -9.04 0.98
N HIS A 243 -3.02 -9.14 -0.30
CA HIS A 243 -3.05 -10.43 -0.99
C HIS A 243 -1.66 -11.05 -1.14
N VAL A 244 -0.63 -10.25 -1.39
CA VAL A 244 0.76 -10.74 -1.40
C VAL A 244 1.16 -11.27 -0.01
N LEU A 245 0.74 -10.64 1.08
CA LEU A 245 1.00 -11.12 2.44
C LEU A 245 0.31 -12.47 2.71
N HIS A 246 -0.93 -12.69 2.24
CA HIS A 246 -1.56 -14.02 2.31
C HIS A 246 -0.76 -15.09 1.55
N ILE A 247 -0.20 -14.74 0.39
CA ILE A 247 0.66 -15.64 -0.39
C ILE A 247 1.96 -15.93 0.38
N LEU A 248 2.58 -14.92 1.01
CA LEU A 248 3.80 -15.11 1.80
C LEU A 248 3.57 -15.94 3.06
N LEU A 249 2.40 -15.82 3.69
CA LEU A 249 2.03 -16.58 4.88
C LEU A 249 1.87 -18.09 4.60
N THR A 250 1.37 -18.43 3.41
CA THR A 250 1.00 -19.81 3.04
C THR A 250 1.99 -20.49 2.09
N GLY A 251 2.68 -19.70 1.26
CA GLY A 251 3.51 -20.18 0.17
C GLY A 251 5.00 -20.21 0.47
N LYS A 252 5.76 -20.76 -0.48
CA LYS A 252 7.23 -20.76 -0.42
C LYS A 252 7.78 -19.43 -0.91
N TRP A 253 8.71 -18.88 -0.14
CA TRP A 253 9.34 -17.59 -0.48
C TRP A 253 10.40 -17.70 -1.58
N ASP A 254 11.01 -18.88 -1.73
CA ASP A 254 12.05 -19.18 -2.73
C ASP A 254 11.41 -19.63 -4.06
N PRO A 255 11.60 -18.88 -5.17
CA PRO A 255 10.99 -19.22 -6.45
C PRO A 255 11.48 -20.56 -7.01
N ILE A 256 12.70 -20.99 -6.67
CA ILE A 256 13.22 -22.29 -7.11
C ILE A 256 12.55 -23.45 -6.37
N SER A 257 12.46 -23.36 -5.05
CA SER A 257 11.75 -24.36 -4.23
C SER A 257 10.25 -24.43 -4.55
N LEU A 258 9.68 -23.31 -4.99
CA LEU A 258 8.32 -23.23 -5.52
C LEU A 258 8.18 -23.99 -6.85
N LEU A 259 9.12 -23.84 -7.79
CA LEU A 259 9.13 -24.56 -9.08
C LEU A 259 9.40 -26.07 -8.95
N ASP A 260 10.32 -26.43 -8.06
CA ASP A 260 10.72 -27.82 -7.83
C ASP A 260 9.58 -28.64 -7.22
N ASP A 261 8.79 -28.02 -6.33
CA ASP A 261 7.61 -28.63 -5.70
C ASP A 261 7.85 -30.02 -5.08
N ASN A 262 9.00 -30.20 -4.41
CA ASN A 262 9.43 -31.49 -3.87
C ASN A 262 8.48 -32.09 -2.80
N ASP A 263 7.59 -31.30 -2.22
CA ASP A 263 6.64 -31.66 -1.16
C ASP A 263 5.19 -31.84 -1.68
N LEU A 264 4.97 -31.81 -3.00
CA LEU A 264 3.64 -31.92 -3.63
C LEU A 264 2.66 -30.82 -3.15
N TRP A 265 3.17 -29.65 -2.76
CA TRP A 265 2.37 -28.55 -2.26
C TRP A 265 1.31 -28.10 -3.26
N ILE A 266 1.56 -28.20 -4.57
CA ILE A 266 0.59 -27.87 -5.63
C ILE A 266 -0.74 -28.64 -5.56
N SER A 267 -0.78 -29.78 -4.86
CA SER A 267 -1.99 -30.59 -4.71
C SER A 267 -2.77 -30.27 -3.43
N SER A 268 -2.31 -29.31 -2.63
CA SER A 268 -2.89 -28.97 -1.33
C SER A 268 -3.97 -27.88 -1.42
N GLN A 269 -4.83 -27.80 -0.40
CA GLN A 269 -5.81 -26.71 -0.28
C GLN A 269 -5.14 -25.35 -0.10
N SER A 270 -3.97 -25.29 0.57
CA SER A 270 -3.25 -24.04 0.77
C SER A 270 -2.72 -23.48 -0.56
N PHE A 271 -2.33 -24.33 -1.51
CA PHE A 271 -1.99 -23.90 -2.87
C PHE A 271 -3.19 -23.30 -3.62
N ILE A 272 -4.38 -23.92 -3.50
CA ILE A 272 -5.61 -23.39 -4.12
C ILE A 272 -5.93 -22.00 -3.54
N ASN A 273 -5.87 -21.85 -2.22
CA ASN A 273 -6.11 -20.59 -1.54
C ASN A 273 -5.10 -19.52 -1.97
N ALA A 274 -3.80 -19.86 -2.00
CA ALA A 274 -2.75 -18.96 -2.46
C ALA A 274 -2.93 -18.54 -3.94
N THR A 275 -3.39 -19.47 -4.78
CA THR A 275 -3.73 -19.19 -6.19
C THR A 275 -4.85 -18.17 -6.30
N GLY A 276 -5.90 -18.31 -5.48
CA GLY A 276 -6.98 -17.32 -5.39
C GLY A 276 -6.45 -15.92 -5.07
N HIS A 277 -5.60 -15.81 -4.03
CA HIS A 277 -4.95 -14.55 -3.69
C HIS A 277 -4.03 -14.00 -4.79
N ALA A 278 -3.31 -14.84 -5.52
CA ALA A 278 -2.46 -14.39 -6.62
C ALA A 278 -3.27 -13.79 -7.78
N VAL A 279 -4.43 -14.36 -8.10
CA VAL A 279 -5.36 -13.78 -9.09
C VAL A 279 -5.94 -12.46 -8.57
N SER A 280 -6.43 -12.40 -7.33
CA SER A 280 -6.95 -11.15 -6.75
C SER A 280 -5.88 -10.06 -6.60
N ALA A 281 -4.62 -10.43 -6.32
CA ALA A 281 -3.49 -9.51 -6.32
C ALA A 281 -3.25 -8.90 -7.71
N ALA A 282 -3.39 -9.69 -8.78
CA ALA A 282 -3.29 -9.21 -10.15
C ALA A 282 -4.49 -8.35 -10.57
N GLU A 283 -5.69 -8.63 -10.06
CA GLU A 283 -6.86 -7.76 -10.24
C GLU A 283 -6.66 -6.41 -9.56
N ALA A 284 -6.13 -6.40 -8.33
CA ALA A 284 -5.77 -5.16 -7.63
C ALA A 284 -4.73 -4.35 -8.42
N ILE A 285 -3.73 -5.00 -9.03
CA ILE A 285 -2.77 -4.32 -9.94
C ILE A 285 -3.48 -3.69 -11.13
N ASN A 286 -4.49 -4.35 -11.71
CA ASN A 286 -5.22 -3.75 -12.82
C ASN A 286 -5.91 -2.45 -12.41
N ASN A 287 -6.45 -2.40 -11.18
CA ASN A 287 -7.00 -1.17 -10.61
C ASN A 287 -5.91 -0.14 -10.33
N ILE A 288 -4.73 -0.55 -9.83
CA ILE A 288 -3.59 0.37 -9.66
C ILE A 288 -3.25 1.02 -10.99
N LEU A 289 -3.10 0.25 -12.07
CA LEU A 289 -2.73 0.77 -13.39
C LEU A 289 -3.80 1.68 -14.02
N GLU A 290 -5.03 1.66 -13.52
CA GLU A 290 -6.09 2.59 -13.95
C GLU A 290 -5.87 4.00 -13.38
N TYR A 291 -5.45 4.10 -12.13
CA TYR A 291 -5.30 5.38 -11.42
C TYR A 291 -3.83 5.86 -11.33
N ASP A 292 -2.88 4.94 -11.39
CA ASP A 292 -1.43 5.17 -11.33
C ASP A 292 -0.72 4.27 -12.37
N PRO A 293 -0.83 4.60 -13.68
CA PRO A 293 -0.29 3.77 -14.76
C PRO A 293 1.24 3.68 -14.75
N GLY A 294 1.93 4.62 -14.11
CA GLY A 294 3.38 4.66 -13.96
C GLY A 294 3.90 3.91 -12.73
N LEU A 295 3.03 3.52 -11.79
CA LEU A 295 3.45 3.02 -10.46
C LEU A 295 4.34 4.03 -9.71
N GLU A 296 3.99 5.31 -9.82
CA GLU A 296 4.73 6.44 -9.27
C GLU A 296 4.35 6.73 -7.80
N PHE A 297 3.23 6.19 -7.32
CA PHE A 297 2.75 6.44 -5.97
C PHE A 297 3.65 5.84 -4.88
N MET A 298 4.21 4.63 -5.11
CA MET A 298 5.07 3.95 -4.12
C MET A 298 6.27 3.22 -4.77
N PRO A 299 7.14 3.94 -5.52
CA PRO A 299 8.14 3.32 -6.38
C PRO A 299 9.21 2.56 -5.60
N PHE A 300 9.59 3.03 -4.40
CA PHE A 300 10.66 2.43 -3.61
C PHE A 300 10.31 1.07 -3.03
N PHE A 301 9.06 0.86 -2.59
CA PHE A 301 8.66 -0.37 -1.89
C PHE A 301 7.90 -1.34 -2.80
N PHE A 302 7.05 -0.83 -3.70
CA PHE A 302 6.05 -1.63 -4.38
C PHE A 302 6.63 -2.77 -5.22
N GLY A 303 7.79 -2.53 -5.85
CA GLY A 303 8.44 -3.49 -6.73
C GLY A 303 8.70 -4.86 -6.11
N VAL A 304 8.94 -4.93 -4.80
CA VAL A 304 9.17 -6.20 -4.09
C VAL A 304 7.87 -6.98 -3.92
N TYR A 305 6.76 -6.31 -3.58
CA TYR A 305 5.45 -6.95 -3.44
C TYR A 305 4.91 -7.39 -4.80
N LEU A 306 5.09 -6.56 -5.82
CA LEU A 306 4.79 -6.92 -7.21
C LEU A 306 5.54 -8.20 -7.63
N LEU A 307 6.84 -8.29 -7.32
CA LEU A 307 7.64 -9.48 -7.59
C LEU A 307 7.14 -10.70 -6.79
N LYS A 308 6.99 -10.56 -5.47
CA LYS A 308 6.58 -11.65 -4.57
C LYS A 308 5.21 -12.22 -4.94
N GLY A 309 4.25 -11.36 -5.29
CA GLY A 309 2.93 -11.78 -5.78
C GLY A 309 2.96 -12.52 -7.12
N SER A 310 4.02 -12.34 -7.90
CA SER A 310 4.12 -12.88 -9.26
C SER A 310 4.72 -14.28 -9.34
N PHE A 311 5.46 -14.73 -8.31
CA PHE A 311 6.11 -16.05 -8.33
C PHE A 311 5.12 -17.20 -8.45
N LEU A 312 3.97 -17.11 -7.78
CA LEU A 312 2.95 -18.16 -7.85
C LEU A 312 2.29 -18.22 -9.24
N LEU A 313 2.00 -17.06 -9.84
CA LEU A 313 1.49 -17.01 -11.22
C LEU A 313 2.51 -17.56 -12.22
N LEU A 314 3.81 -17.32 -12.01
CA LEU A 314 4.87 -17.91 -12.81
C LEU A 314 4.89 -19.44 -12.69
N LEU A 315 4.78 -19.99 -11.48
CA LEU A 315 4.68 -21.43 -11.25
C LEU A 315 3.49 -22.02 -12.01
N ILE A 316 2.30 -21.44 -11.85
CA ILE A 316 1.08 -21.93 -12.48
C ILE A 316 1.20 -21.87 -14.00
N ALA A 317 1.74 -20.77 -14.54
CA ALA A 317 1.99 -20.63 -15.97
C ALA A 317 2.95 -21.70 -16.51
N ASP A 318 4.00 -22.06 -15.75
CA ASP A 318 4.98 -23.08 -16.14
C ASP A 318 4.42 -24.52 -16.05
N LYS A 319 3.59 -24.81 -15.04
CA LYS A 319 3.00 -26.14 -14.83
C LYS A 319 1.80 -26.41 -15.73
N LEU A 320 0.87 -25.45 -15.88
CA LEU A 320 -0.36 -25.64 -16.66
C LEU A 320 -0.17 -25.32 -18.14
N GLN A 321 0.74 -24.40 -18.50
CA GLN A 321 1.02 -24.03 -19.89
C GLN A 321 -0.27 -23.71 -20.67
N VAL A 322 -0.55 -24.46 -21.74
CA VAL A 322 -1.72 -24.27 -22.62
C VAL A 322 -3.04 -24.63 -21.91
N GLU A 323 -2.97 -25.36 -20.80
CA GLU A 323 -4.13 -25.74 -19.97
C GLU A 323 -4.46 -24.68 -18.90
N ALA A 324 -3.70 -23.58 -18.83
CA ALA A 324 -3.97 -22.51 -17.87
C ALA A 324 -5.33 -21.84 -18.15
N SER A 325 -6.06 -21.51 -17.08
CA SER A 325 -7.36 -20.85 -17.21
C SER A 325 -7.23 -19.43 -17.80
N PRO A 326 -8.28 -18.89 -18.45
CA PRO A 326 -8.28 -17.52 -18.95
C PRO A 326 -8.00 -16.46 -17.88
N SER A 327 -8.44 -16.69 -16.64
CA SER A 327 -8.18 -15.78 -15.52
C SER A 327 -6.70 -15.71 -15.15
N VAL A 328 -6.00 -16.86 -15.15
CA VAL A 328 -4.55 -16.92 -14.90
C VAL A 328 -3.77 -16.26 -16.04
N VAL A 329 -4.20 -16.47 -17.30
CA VAL A 329 -3.58 -15.82 -18.46
C VAL A 329 -3.70 -14.29 -18.36
N LYS A 330 -4.90 -13.79 -18.06
CA LYS A 330 -5.15 -12.35 -17.83
C LYS A 330 -4.32 -11.81 -16.66
N ALA A 331 -4.23 -12.56 -15.56
CA ALA A 331 -3.40 -12.18 -14.42
C ALA A 331 -1.93 -12.03 -14.83
N CYS A 332 -1.37 -13.00 -15.56
CA CYS A 332 0.01 -12.94 -16.07
C CYS A 332 0.25 -11.75 -17.00
N GLU A 333 -0.71 -11.41 -17.87
CA GLU A 333 -0.63 -10.23 -18.74
C GLU A 333 -0.58 -8.92 -17.93
N THR A 334 -1.44 -8.79 -16.92
CA THR A 334 -1.43 -7.64 -16.02
C THR A 334 -0.11 -7.52 -15.24
N ILE A 335 0.43 -8.63 -14.75
CA ILE A 335 1.74 -8.66 -14.09
C ILE A 335 2.86 -8.18 -15.01
N VAL A 336 2.86 -8.61 -16.28
CA VAL A 336 3.87 -8.17 -17.27
C VAL A 336 3.79 -6.66 -17.48
N ARG A 337 2.58 -6.11 -17.68
CA ARG A 337 2.36 -4.67 -17.84
C ARG A 337 2.84 -3.89 -16.61
N ALA A 338 2.52 -4.36 -15.41
CA ALA A 338 2.95 -3.71 -14.19
C ALA A 338 4.47 -3.72 -14.01
N HIS A 339 5.15 -4.83 -14.31
CA HIS A 339 6.62 -4.86 -14.30
C HIS A 339 7.24 -3.96 -15.37
N GLU A 340 6.58 -3.76 -16.51
CA GLU A 340 7.02 -2.81 -17.53
C GLU A 340 6.94 -1.37 -17.04
N ALA A 341 5.83 -0.99 -16.39
CA ALA A 341 5.67 0.32 -15.76
C ALA A 341 6.66 0.51 -14.60
N CYS A 342 6.76 -0.45 -13.69
CA CYS A 342 7.61 -0.36 -12.49
C CYS A 342 9.09 -0.18 -12.87
N VAL A 343 9.58 -0.90 -13.89
CA VAL A 343 10.96 -0.76 -14.40
C VAL A 343 11.21 0.62 -15.03
N ALA A 344 10.20 1.21 -15.67
CA ALA A 344 10.33 2.54 -16.27
C ALA A 344 10.48 3.63 -15.19
N THR A 345 9.79 3.46 -14.07
CA THR A 345 9.77 4.42 -12.95
C THR A 345 10.96 4.23 -12.01
N LEU A 346 11.24 3.00 -11.56
CA LEU A 346 12.40 2.67 -10.74
C LEU A 346 13.14 1.47 -11.31
N ASN A 347 14.19 1.76 -12.07
CA ASN A 347 14.92 0.75 -12.82
C ASN A 347 15.83 -0.13 -11.93
N THR A 348 15.28 -1.22 -11.41
CA THR A 348 16.03 -2.22 -10.66
C THR A 348 16.37 -3.45 -11.52
N GLU A 349 17.54 -4.05 -11.27
CA GLU A 349 17.99 -5.20 -12.07
C GLU A 349 17.07 -6.42 -11.93
N TYR A 350 16.63 -6.72 -10.70
CA TYR A 350 15.76 -7.85 -10.44
C TYR A 350 14.43 -7.76 -11.19
N GLN A 351 13.81 -6.57 -11.25
CA GLN A 351 12.56 -6.38 -11.99
C GLN A 351 12.75 -6.54 -13.50
N ARG A 352 13.85 -6.01 -14.07
CA ARG A 352 14.15 -6.20 -15.51
C ARG A 352 14.29 -7.67 -15.86
N ASN A 353 15.01 -8.41 -15.02
CA ASN A 353 15.26 -9.82 -15.22
C ASN A 353 13.97 -10.64 -15.05
N PHE A 354 13.18 -10.35 -14.02
CA PHE A 354 11.89 -11.02 -13.81
C PHE A 354 10.88 -10.75 -14.93
N ARG A 355 10.79 -9.52 -15.44
CA ARG A 355 9.96 -9.18 -16.61
C ARG A 355 10.26 -10.08 -17.80
N LYS A 356 11.55 -10.32 -18.10
CA LYS A 356 11.97 -11.22 -19.20
C LYS A 356 11.48 -12.65 -18.96
N VAL A 357 11.62 -13.15 -17.72
CA VAL A 357 11.16 -14.49 -17.31
C VAL A 357 9.65 -14.63 -17.47
N MET A 358 8.87 -13.67 -16.96
CA MET A 358 7.39 -13.69 -17.07
C MET A 358 6.91 -13.61 -18.53
N ARG A 359 7.51 -12.75 -19.36
CA ARG A 359 7.17 -12.68 -20.80
C ARG A 359 7.43 -14.01 -21.51
N SER A 360 8.54 -14.67 -21.18
CA SER A 360 8.86 -16.00 -21.72
C SER A 360 7.83 -17.04 -21.28
N ALA A 361 7.39 -17.03 -20.02
CA ALA A 361 6.38 -17.95 -19.52
C ALA A 361 5.01 -17.73 -20.19
N LEU A 362 4.59 -16.47 -20.32
CA LEU A 362 3.32 -16.11 -20.95
C LEU A 362 3.27 -16.50 -22.44
N ALA A 363 4.39 -16.41 -23.15
CA ALA A 363 4.46 -16.88 -24.54
C ALA A 363 4.16 -18.38 -24.65
N GLN A 364 4.66 -19.18 -23.72
CA GLN A 364 4.43 -20.63 -23.67
C GLN A 364 2.98 -20.97 -23.32
N VAL A 365 2.38 -20.27 -22.35
CA VAL A 365 0.95 -20.40 -22.00
C VAL A 365 0.06 -20.16 -23.22
N ARG A 366 0.44 -19.23 -24.11
CA ARG A 366 -0.27 -18.95 -25.37
C ARG A 366 0.02 -19.94 -26.51
N GLY A 367 0.66 -21.08 -26.21
CA GLY A 367 0.98 -22.12 -27.19
C GLY A 367 2.13 -21.78 -28.14
N ARG A 368 2.88 -20.70 -27.90
CA ARG A 368 4.10 -20.39 -28.66
C ARG A 368 5.26 -21.15 -28.01
N ILE A 369 5.47 -22.39 -28.44
CA ILE A 369 6.55 -23.26 -27.96
C ILE A 369 7.74 -23.07 -28.93
N PRO A 370 8.84 -22.45 -28.50
CA PRO A 370 10.05 -22.33 -29.33
C PRO A 370 10.75 -23.69 -29.44
N GLU A 371 11.51 -23.91 -30.53
CA GLU A 371 12.24 -25.18 -30.75
C GLU A 371 13.15 -25.53 -29.55
N ASP A 372 13.68 -24.52 -28.84
CA ASP A 372 14.56 -24.65 -27.67
C ASP A 372 13.83 -24.60 -26.31
N PHE A 373 12.68 -25.24 -26.19
CA PHE A 373 11.84 -25.18 -24.96
C PHE A 373 12.60 -25.51 -23.67
N LYS A 374 13.40 -26.59 -23.67
CA LYS A 374 14.21 -26.99 -22.51
C LYS A 374 15.27 -25.96 -22.16
N GLU A 375 15.88 -25.34 -23.16
CA GLU A 375 16.88 -24.29 -22.96
C GLU A 375 16.25 -23.03 -22.34
N GLN A 376 15.03 -22.68 -22.75
CA GLN A 376 14.29 -21.57 -22.16
C GLN A 376 13.88 -21.83 -20.72
N GLN A 377 13.46 -23.06 -20.39
CA GLN A 377 13.22 -23.46 -19.00
C GLN A 377 14.48 -23.35 -18.15
N LEU A 378 15.62 -23.83 -18.66
CA LEU A 378 16.92 -23.71 -17.97
C LEU A 378 17.31 -22.24 -17.76
N LYS A 379 17.23 -21.40 -18.79
CA LYS A 379 17.51 -19.96 -18.69
C LYS A 379 16.62 -19.25 -17.67
N ARG A 380 15.32 -19.59 -17.62
CA ARG A 380 14.42 -19.04 -16.58
C ARG A 380 14.87 -19.45 -15.19
N ARG A 381 15.22 -20.73 -15.00
CA ARG A 381 15.72 -21.24 -13.72
C ARG A 381 17.03 -20.57 -13.32
N GLU A 382 17.97 -20.37 -14.25
CA GLU A 382 19.23 -19.66 -14.01
C GLU A 382 18.98 -18.23 -13.53
N VAL A 383 18.11 -17.48 -14.21
CA VAL A 383 17.77 -16.10 -13.80
C VAL A 383 17.11 -16.08 -12.42
N LEU A 384 16.18 -16.98 -12.14
CA LEU A 384 15.52 -17.08 -10.83
C LEU A 384 16.47 -17.52 -9.72
N SER A 385 17.51 -18.29 -10.06
CA SER A 385 18.52 -18.74 -9.10
C SER A 385 19.40 -17.61 -8.57
N LEU A 386 19.37 -16.43 -9.21
CA LEU A 386 19.96 -15.21 -8.68
C LEU A 386 19.15 -14.63 -7.51
N TYR A 387 17.85 -14.95 -7.40
CA TYR A 387 16.94 -14.36 -6.40
C TYR A 387 16.39 -15.43 -5.47
N ARG A 388 17.27 -16.26 -4.92
CA ARG A 388 16.86 -17.34 -4.03
C ARG A 388 16.69 -16.83 -2.61
N TRP A 389 15.57 -17.20 -2.00
CA TRP A 389 15.31 -16.98 -0.58
C TRP A 389 15.76 -18.19 0.23
N THR A 390 17.07 -18.42 0.36
CA THR A 390 17.58 -19.53 1.18
C THR A 390 17.88 -19.08 2.62
N GLY A 391 17.76 -20.03 3.56
CA GLY A 391 17.86 -19.77 5.01
C GLY A 391 19.25 -19.36 5.51
N ASP A 392 20.22 -19.19 4.62
CA ASP A 392 21.55 -18.62 4.88
C ASP A 392 21.58 -17.08 4.79
N GLY A 393 20.42 -16.43 4.55
CA GLY A 393 20.30 -14.98 4.50
C GLY A 393 20.51 -14.41 3.09
N THR A 394 20.01 -15.12 2.09
CA THR A 394 19.95 -14.67 0.70
C THR A 394 18.49 -14.40 0.32
N GLY A 395 18.25 -13.44 -0.58
CA GLY A 395 16.91 -13.04 -1.03
C GLY A 395 16.94 -12.41 -2.41
N LEU A 396 16.43 -11.18 -2.58
CA LEU A 396 16.83 -10.30 -3.68
C LEU A 396 18.35 -10.13 -3.57
N ALA A 397 19.12 -10.92 -4.32
CA ALA A 397 20.57 -10.80 -4.28
C ALA A 397 21.01 -9.37 -4.64
N LEU A 398 22.04 -8.91 -3.91
CA LEU A 398 22.75 -7.66 -4.14
C LEU A 398 23.45 -7.64 -5.51
#